data_AF-A0AA51MWX9-F1
#
_entry.id   AF-A0AA51MWX9-F1
#
_cell.length_a   1.000
_cell.length_b   1.000
_cell.length_c   1.000
_cell.angle_alpha   90.00
_cell.angle_beta   90.00
_cell.angle_gamma   90.00
#
_symmetry.space_group_name_H-M   'P 1'
#
loop_
_entity.id
_entity.type
_entity.pdbx_description
1 polymer ?
#
loop_
_entity_poly.entity_id
_entity_poly.type
_entity_poly.pdbx_seq_one_letter_code
_entity_poly.pdbx_strand_id
1 'polypeptide(L)' 'MMGYGMMGGLGMIIPTILIGLVIYAVVKLSQNGGENNNNQKERNDALDILKLRYANGEISEEEYIQKKKILRD' A
#
# COMPACT_ATOMS: atom_id res chain seq x y z
N MET A 1 29.77 -28.61 6.97
CA MET A 1 29.51 -29.29 8.27
C MET A 1 28.51 -28.46 9.03
N MET A 2 27.30 -29.00 9.17
CA MET A 2 26.17 -28.37 9.85
C MET A 2 26.40 -28.39 11.37
N GLY A 3 26.74 -27.24 11.95
CA GLY A 3 26.79 -27.01 13.40
C GLY A 3 25.40 -26.81 13.98
N TYR A 4 24.53 -27.81 13.84
CA TYR A 4 23.26 -27.87 14.56
C TYR A 4 23.50 -28.62 15.87
N GLY A 5 23.74 -27.86 16.92
CA GLY A 5 23.85 -28.42 18.26
C GLY A 5 24.75 -27.57 19.13
N MET A 6 24.16 -26.58 19.81
CA MET A 6 24.44 -26.28 21.24
C MET A 6 23.72 -25.00 21.72
N MET A 7 22.40 -24.79 21.51
CA MET A 7 21.66 -23.79 22.33
C MET A 7 20.12 -23.94 22.27
N GLY A 8 19.62 -25.08 22.74
CA GLY A 8 18.19 -25.45 22.74
C GLY A 8 17.25 -24.67 23.67
N GLY A 9 17.53 -23.38 23.95
CA GLY A 9 16.63 -22.51 24.71
C GLY A 9 16.77 -21.03 24.32
N LEU A 10 18.00 -20.57 24.08
CA LEU A 10 18.28 -19.20 23.62
C LEU A 10 18.29 -19.05 22.09
N GLY A 11 18.42 -20.15 21.34
CA GLY A 11 18.42 -20.14 19.87
C GLY A 11 17.05 -19.94 19.22
N MET A 12 15.95 -20.24 19.93
CA MET A 12 14.57 -20.08 19.42
C MET A 12 13.97 -18.68 19.66
N ILE A 13 14.49 -17.93 20.62
CA ILE A 13 13.99 -16.58 20.93
C ILE A 13 14.46 -15.54 19.92
N ILE A 14 15.69 -15.68 19.40
CA ILE A 14 16.26 -14.78 18.39
C ILE A 14 15.37 -14.68 17.13
N PRO A 15 14.97 -15.79 16.47
CA PRO A 15 14.09 -15.70 15.30
C PRO A 15 12.69 -15.17 15.65
N THR A 16 12.18 -15.46 16.84
CA THR A 16 10.86 -15.00 17.30
C THR A 16 10.82 -13.48 17.46
N ILE A 17 11.84 -12.90 18.11
CA ILE A 17 11.97 -11.44 18.26
C ILE A 17 12.15 -10.78 16.89
N LEU A 18 12.95 -11.38 16.01
CA LEU A 18 13.20 -10.85 14.67
C LEU A 18 11.91 -10.80 13.84
N ILE A 19 11.10 -11.86 13.87
CA ILE A 19 9.78 -11.89 13.23
C ILE A 19 8.84 -10.84 13.82
N GLY A 20 8.79 -10.71 15.16
CA GLY A 20 7.98 -9.69 15.83
C GLY A 20 8.37 -8.26 15.44
N LEU A 21 9.67 -7.97 15.30
CA LEU A 21 10.19 -6.67 14.89
C LEU A 21 9.84 -6.36 13.43
N VAL A 22 9.92 -7.35 12.53
CA VAL A 22 9.49 -7.21 11.14
C VAL A 22 8.00 -6.87 11.05
N ILE A 23 7.15 -7.60 11.78
CA ILE A 23 5.70 -7.33 11.81
C ILE A 23 5.43 -5.93 12.37
N TYR A 24 6.06 -5.55 13.48
CA TYR A 24 5.92 -4.22 14.07
C TYR A 24 6.36 -3.10 13.12
N ALA A 25 7.47 -3.29 12.40
CA ALA A 25 7.94 -2.32 11.41
C ALA A 25 6.93 -2.15 10.27
N VAL A 26 6.42 -3.26 9.72
CA VAL A 26 5.40 -3.24 8.66
C VAL A 26 4.12 -2.57 9.13
N VAL A 27 3.64 -2.89 10.34
CA VAL A 27 2.43 -2.30 10.93
C VAL A 27 2.63 -0.80 11.20
N LYS A 28 3.79 -0.39 11.74
CA LYS A 28 4.09 1.01 11.98
C LYS A 28 4.23 1.81 10.68
N LEU A 29 4.84 1.24 9.64
CA LEU A 29 4.90 1.84 8.29
C LEU A 29 3.50 1.94 7.65
N SER A 30 2.64 0.94 7.86
CA SER A 30 1.26 0.96 7.41
C SER A 30 0.39 1.97 8.17
N GLN A 31 0.65 2.19 9.47
CA GLN A 31 -0.08 3.13 10.32
C GLN A 31 0.38 4.59 10.11
N ASN A 32 1.69 4.82 9.95
CA ASN A 32 2.23 6.15 9.63
C ASN A 32 1.95 6.60 8.18
N GLY A 33 1.51 5.70 7.30
CA GLY A 33 1.03 6.05 5.95
C GLY A 33 -0.43 6.54 5.90
N GLY A 34 -1.15 6.52 7.05
CA GLY A 34 -2.61 6.67 7.10
C GLY A 34 -3.16 8.05 7.43
N GLU A 35 -2.34 9.05 7.80
CA GLU A 35 -2.90 10.32 8.31
C GLU A 35 -2.68 11.55 7.42
N ASN A 36 -1.97 11.43 6.30
CA ASN A 36 -1.83 12.53 5.31
C ASN A 36 -2.13 12.14 3.84
N ASN A 37 -2.51 10.88 3.57
CA ASN A 37 -2.68 10.38 2.19
C ASN A 37 -4.12 10.02 1.80
N ASN A 38 -5.13 10.28 2.65
CA ASN A 38 -6.52 9.97 2.28
C ASN A 38 -6.97 10.81 1.07
N ASN A 39 -6.57 12.08 1.00
CA ASN A 39 -6.87 12.91 -0.18
C ASN A 39 -6.16 12.43 -1.45
N GLN A 40 -4.95 11.87 -1.37
CA GLN A 40 -4.22 11.41 -2.56
C GLN A 40 -4.71 10.04 -3.03
N LYS A 41 -5.09 9.15 -2.10
CA LYS A 41 -5.68 7.86 -2.44
C LYS A 41 -7.07 8.02 -3.05
N GLU A 42 -7.92 8.86 -2.46
CA GLU A 42 -9.25 9.15 -3.03
C GLU A 42 -9.18 9.83 -4.41
N ARG A 43 -8.21 10.73 -4.63
CA ARG A 43 -7.97 11.34 -5.95
C ARG A 43 -7.50 10.31 -7.00
N ASN A 44 -6.63 9.38 -6.61
CA ASN A 44 -6.19 8.30 -7.50
C ASN A 44 -7.38 7.38 -7.85
N ASP A 45 -8.19 7.02 -6.86
CA ASP A 45 -9.39 6.19 -7.07
C ASP A 45 -10.39 6.89 -8.02
N ALA A 46 -10.61 8.20 -7.88
CA ALA A 46 -11.50 8.97 -8.76
C ALA A 46 -10.99 9.04 -10.22
N LEU A 47 -9.67 9.20 -10.42
CA LEU A 47 -9.05 9.20 -11.75
C LEU A 47 -9.11 7.81 -12.40
N ASP A 48 -8.91 6.74 -11.63
CA ASP A 48 -8.99 5.38 -12.12
C ASP A 48 -10.41 4.99 -12.53
N ILE A 49 -11.42 5.38 -11.74
CA ILE A 49 -12.83 5.22 -12.12
C ILE A 49 -13.13 5.98 -13.42
N LEU A 50 -12.67 7.24 -13.54
CA LEU A 50 -12.90 8.03 -14.74
C LEU A 50 -12.28 7.39 -15.99
N LYS A 51 -11.08 6.83 -15.86
CA LYS A 51 -10.38 6.13 -16.95
C LYS A 51 -11.09 4.85 -17.36
N LEU A 52 -11.61 4.08 -16.41
CA LEU A 52 -12.37 2.85 -16.67
C LEU A 52 -13.64 3.16 -17.48
N ARG A 53 -14.37 4.22 -17.12
CA ARG A 53 -15.60 4.63 -17.83
C ARG A 53 -15.34 5.09 -19.26
N TYR A 54 -14.22 5.79 -19.48
CA TYR A 54 -13.78 6.15 -20.83
C TYR A 54 -13.42 4.91 -21.67
N ALA A 55 -12.67 3.97 -21.08
CA ALA A 55 -12.30 2.72 -21.75
C ALA A 55 -13.52 1.84 -22.09
N ASN A 56 -14.56 1.88 -21.25
CA ASN A 56 -15.83 1.21 -21.49
C ASN A 56 -16.72 1.93 -22.51
N GLY A 57 -16.34 3.13 -22.97
CA GLY A 57 -17.14 3.96 -23.89
C GLY A 57 -18.39 4.56 -23.24
N GLU A 58 -18.47 4.59 -21.91
CA GLU A 58 -19.60 5.18 -21.18
C GLU A 58 -19.58 6.71 -21.17
N ILE A 59 -18.42 7.31 -21.42
CA ILE A 59 -18.20 8.76 -21.48
C ILE A 59 -17.41 9.10 -22.74
N SER A 60 -17.65 10.29 -23.30
CA SER A 60 -16.91 10.77 -24.46
C SER A 60 -15.52 11.29 -24.07
N GLU A 61 -14.64 11.47 -25.07
CA GLU A 61 -13.30 12.03 -24.86
C GLU A 61 -13.36 13.44 -24.26
N GLU A 62 -14.32 14.25 -24.69
CA GLU A 62 -14.54 15.60 -24.18
C GLU A 62 -14.90 15.58 -22.68
N GLU A 63 -15.81 14.69 -22.27
CA GLU A 63 -16.20 14.53 -20.87
C GLU A 63 -15.04 14.04 -20.00
N TYR A 64 -14.24 13.11 -20.52
CA TYR A 64 -13.04 12.61 -19.83
C TYR A 64 -12.03 13.73 -19.60
N ILE A 65 -11.75 14.57 -20.61
CA ILE A 65 -10.78 15.68 -20.51
C ILE A 65 -11.26 16.73 -19.49
N GLN A 66 -12.54 17.10 -19.52
CA GLN A 66 -13.11 18.08 -18.60
C GLN A 66 -13.02 17.60 -17.14
N LYS A 67 -13.45 16.36 -16.86
CA LYS A 67 -13.43 15.79 -15.51
C LYS A 67 -12.01 15.55 -15.00
N LYS A 68 -11.09 15.13 -15.88
CA LYS A 68 -9.66 14.95 -15.54
C LYS A 68 -9.01 16.26 -15.12
N LYS A 69 -9.39 17.39 -15.75
CA LYS A 69 -8.89 18.72 -15.39
C LYS A 69 -9.36 19.12 -13.99
N ILE A 70 -10.65 18.94 -13.71
CA ILE A 70 -11.26 19.24 -12.40
C ILE A 70 -10.66 18.40 -11.27
N LEU A 71 -10.30 17.14 -11.52
CA LEU A 71 -9.70 16.25 -10.51
C LEU A 71 -8.21 16.51 -10.26
N ARG A 72 -7.56 17.28 -11.13
CA ARG A 72 -6.13 17.61 -11.06
C ARG A 72 -5.88 18.98 -10.43
N ASP A 73 -6.83 19.90 -10.54
CA ASP A 73 -6.86 21.21 -9.86
C ASP A 73 -7.41 21.09 -8.42
#